data_AF-A0A9E4SB70-F1
#
_entry.id   AF-A0A9E4SB70-F1
#
_cell.length_a   1.000
_cell.length_b   1.000
_cell.length_c   1.000
_cell.angle_alpha   90.00
_cell.angle_beta   90.00
_cell.angle_gamma   90.00
#
_symmetry.space_group_name_H-M   'P 1'
#
loop_
_entity.id
_entity.type
_entity.pdbx_description
1 polymer ?
#
loop_
_entity_poly.entity_id
_entity_poly.type
_entity_poly.pdbx_seq_one_letter_code
_entity_poly.pdbx_strand_id
1 'polypeptide(L)' 'MPNYTIIGLGRIGTSLGMAIRSRQGGKSRVIGYDADSKTQTVARQMGAVDDVEWNLDNAVKDADLVIVATPAGAL' A
#
# COMPACT_ATOMS: atom_id res chain seq x y z
N MET A 1 -7.28 -11.42 9.84
CA MET A 1 -5.87 -11.21 9.46
C MET A 1 -5.76 -9.72 9.13
N PRO A 2 -4.90 -8.92 9.78
CA PRO A 2 -4.93 -7.47 9.64
C PRO A 2 -4.82 -7.03 8.18
N ASN A 3 -5.64 -6.08 7.77
CA ASN A 3 -5.66 -5.52 6.43
C ASN A 3 -5.18 -4.06 6.46
N TYR A 4 -4.03 -3.81 5.83
CA TYR A 4 -3.41 -2.50 5.76
C TYR A 4 -3.62 -1.91 4.38
N THR A 5 -3.88 -0.61 4.31
CA THR A 5 -3.85 0.14 3.05
C THR A 5 -2.76 1.19 3.09
N ILE A 6 -1.95 1.27 2.03
CA ILE A 6 -0.92 2.29 1.85
C ILE A 6 -1.33 3.18 0.67
N ILE A 7 -1.59 4.45 0.95
CA ILE A 7 -1.88 5.49 -0.04
C ILE A 7 -0.59 6.25 -0.31
N GLY A 8 -0.11 6.19 -1.55
CA GLY A 8 1.21 6.66 -1.95
C GLY A 8 2.23 5.53 -1.88
N LEU A 9 2.63 5.02 -3.04
CA LEU A 9 3.55 3.90 -3.22
C LEU A 9 4.93 4.37 -3.73
N GLY A 10 5.27 5.63 -3.48
CA GLY A 10 6.64 6.12 -3.61
C GLY A 10 7.60 5.44 -2.64
N ARG A 11 8.78 6.05 -2.44
CA ARG A 11 9.85 5.45 -1.62
C ARG A 11 9.39 5.04 -0.21
N ILE A 12 8.70 5.93 0.49
CA ILE A 12 8.26 5.70 1.88
C ILE A 12 7.20 4.59 1.95
N GLY A 13 6.14 4.69 1.14
CA GLY A 13 5.07 3.69 1.13
C GLY A 13 5.56 2.30 0.74
N THR A 14 6.40 2.20 -0.29
CA THR A 14 7.01 0.93 -0.71
C THR A 14 7.92 0.34 0.37
N SER A 15 8.80 1.15 0.99
CA SER A 15 9.64 0.68 2.10
C SER A 15 8.82 0.19 3.29
N LEU A 16 7.73 0.88 3.63
CA LEU A 16 6.86 0.50 4.73
C LEU A 16 6.10 -0.80 4.44
N GLY A 17 5.55 -0.95 3.23
CA GLY A 17 4.90 -2.19 2.80
C GLY A 17 5.83 -3.40 2.90
N MET A 18 7.07 -3.28 2.41
CA MET A 18 8.08 -4.33 2.56
C MET A 18 8.37 -4.65 4.03
N ALA A 19 8.50 -3.64 4.90
CA ALA A 19 8.75 -3.84 6.32
C ALA A 19 7.59 -4.55 7.03
N ILE A 20 6.34 -4.18 6.72
CA ILE A 20 5.14 -4.84 7.23
C ILE A 20 5.14 -6.31 6.81
N ARG A 21 5.31 -6.59 5.51
CA ARG A 21 5.31 -7.96 4.97
C ARG A 21 6.43 -8.81 5.57
N SER A 22 7.63 -8.26 5.69
CA SER A 22 8.78 -8.92 6.29
C SER A 22 8.54 -9.28 7.76
N ARG A 23 7.97 -8.38 8.56
CA ARG A 23 7.68 -8.65 9.98
C ARG A 23 6.50 -9.58 10.21
N GLN A 24 5.43 -9.43 9.43
CA GLN A 24 4.20 -10.20 9.63
C GLN A 24 4.27 -11.60 9.00
N GLY A 25 5.20 -11.84 8.08
CA GLY A 25 5.42 -13.16 7.49
C GLY A 25 4.18 -13.74 6.81
N GLY A 26 3.44 -12.91 6.07
CA GLY A 26 2.19 -13.31 5.40
C GLY A 26 0.96 -13.41 6.32
N LYS A 27 1.06 -13.00 7.59
CA LYS A 27 -0.07 -12.92 8.53
C LYS A 27 -0.82 -11.59 8.47
N SER A 28 -0.63 -10.83 7.40
CA SER A 28 -1.35 -9.59 7.10
C SER A 28 -1.60 -9.48 5.61
N ARG A 29 -2.63 -8.71 5.23
CA ARG A 29 -2.85 -8.27 3.86
C ARG A 29 -2.43 -6.81 3.73
N VAL A 30 -1.75 -6.46 2.66
CA VAL A 30 -1.36 -5.08 2.34
C VAL A 30 -1.90 -4.72 0.95
N ILE A 31 -2.81 -3.76 0.89
CA ILE A 31 -3.33 -3.14 -0.33
C ILE A 31 -2.59 -1.83 -0.58
N GLY A 32 -2.12 -1.63 -1.81
CA GLY A 32 -1.50 -0.38 -2.24
C GLY A 32 -2.43 0.46 -3.12
N TYR A 33 -2.37 1.78 -2.96
CA TYR A 33 -2.95 2.74 -3.89
C TYR A 33 -1.92 3.82 -4.23
N ASP A 34 -1.83 4.20 -5.50
CA ASP A 34 -1.10 5.38 -5.94
C ASP A 34 -1.80 6.01 -7.15
N ALA A 35 -1.72 7.33 -7.31
CA ALA A 35 -2.28 8.00 -8.48
C ALA A 35 -1.59 7.60 -9.79
N ASP A 36 -0.31 7.19 -9.73
CA ASP A 36 0.43 6.66 -10.87
C ASP A 36 0.38 5.13 -10.92
N SER A 37 -0.26 4.59 -11.97
CA SER A 37 -0.38 3.15 -12.21
C SER A 37 0.97 2.45 -12.43
N LYS A 38 2.00 3.17 -12.89
CA LYS A 38 3.36 2.63 -12.99
C LYS A 38 3.94 2.38 -11.61
N THR A 39 3.75 3.32 -10.68
CA THR A 39 4.19 3.18 -9.29
C THR A 39 3.50 2.00 -8.61
N GLN A 40 2.18 1.81 -8.83
CA GLN A 40 1.45 0.63 -8.37
C GLN A 40 2.07 -0.68 -8.90
N THR A 41 2.34 -0.74 -10.20
CA THR A 41 2.93 -1.91 -10.86
C THR A 41 4.29 -2.26 -10.26
N VAL A 42 5.16 -1.27 -10.10
CA VAL A 42 6.50 -1.44 -9.52
C VAL A 42 6.42 -1.90 -8.06
N ALA A 43 5.59 -1.27 -7.24
CA ALA A 43 5.43 -1.65 -5.83
C ALA A 43 4.92 -3.08 -5.66
N ARG A 44 3.99 -3.53 -6.50
CA ARG A 44 3.52 -4.92 -6.54
C ARG A 44 4.64 -5.88 -6.97
N GLN A 45 5.38 -5.56 -8.02
CA GLN A 45 6.50 -6.39 -8.50
C GLN A 45 7.62 -6.52 -7.47
N MET A 46 7.89 -5.47 -6.70
CA MET A 46 8.84 -5.50 -5.59
C MET A 46 8.36 -6.32 -4.39
N GLY A 47 7.10 -6.76 -4.39
CA GLY A 47 6.48 -7.40 -3.23
C GLY A 47 6.37 -6.46 -2.04
N ALA A 48 6.19 -5.16 -2.26
CA ALA A 48 5.91 -4.23 -1.17
C ALA A 48 4.46 -4.34 -0.67
N VAL A 49 3.55 -4.74 -1.56
CA VAL A 49 2.13 -4.94 -1.28
C VAL A 49 1.68 -6.30 -1.83
N ASP A 50 0.59 -6.86 -1.31
CA ASP A 50 0.04 -8.12 -1.82
C ASP A 50 -0.81 -7.87 -3.08
N ASP A 51 -1.53 -6.75 -3.12
CA ASP A 51 -2.24 -6.27 -4.30
C ASP A 51 -2.28 -4.74 -4.36
N VAL A 52 -2.72 -4.22 -5.50
CA VAL A 52 -2.96 -2.79 -5.72
C VAL A 52 -4.39 -2.56 -6.18
N GLU A 53 -4.96 -1.44 -5.75
CA GLU A 53 -6.29 -1.00 -6.17
C GLU A 53 -6.18 0.37 -6.84
N TRP A 54 -6.84 0.51 -7.98
CA TRP A 54 -6.82 1.76 -8.76
C TRP A 54 -7.86 2.78 -8.29
N ASN A 55 -8.89 2.31 -7.58
CA ASN A 55 -9.92 3.14 -6.99
C ASN A 55 -9.67 3.27 -5.49
N LEU A 56 -9.62 4.51 -5.00
CA LEU A 56 -9.26 4.80 -3.62
C LEU A 56 -10.31 4.25 -2.62
N ASP A 57 -11.59 4.39 -2.93
CA ASP A 57 -12.69 3.91 -2.06
C ASP A 57 -12.59 2.39 -1.86
N ASN A 58 -12.32 1.65 -2.94
CA ASN A 58 -12.10 0.21 -2.88
C ASN A 58 -10.82 -0.14 -2.12
N ALA A 59 -9.75 0.64 -2.29
CA ALA A 59 -8.48 0.39 -1.60
C ALA A 59 -8.65 0.44 -0.07
N VAL A 60 -9.42 1.40 0.45
CA VAL A 60 -9.58 1.62 1.90
C VAL A 60 -10.76 0.85 2.52
N LYS A 61 -11.65 0.28 1.70
CA LYS A 61 -12.94 -0.28 2.12
C LYS A 61 -12.86 -1.23 3.31
N ASP A 62 -11.89 -2.15 3.27
CA ASP A 62 -11.74 -3.22 4.26
C ASP A 62 -10.49 -3.02 5.13
N ALA A 63 -9.93 -1.81 5.16
CA ALA A 63 -8.67 -1.52 5.86
C ALA A 63 -8.89 -1.37 7.38
N ASP A 64 -8.13 -2.13 8.17
CA ASP A 64 -8.03 -1.93 9.62
C ASP A 64 -7.16 -0.71 9.97
N LEU A 65 -6.21 -0.37 9.09
CA LEU A 65 -5.34 0.80 9.19
C LEU A 65 -4.99 1.32 7.80
N VAL A 66 -5.18 2.62 7.60
CA VAL A 66 -4.77 3.35 6.41
C VAL A 66 -3.53 4.18 6.73
N ILE A 67 -2.49 4.02 5.92
CA ILE A 67 -1.26 4.80 5.99
C ILE A 67 -1.20 5.72 4.78
N VAL A 68 -1.17 7.03 5.04
CA VAL A 68 -0.99 8.05 4.02
C VAL A 68 0.49 8.41 3.93
N ALA A 69 1.12 8.02 2.82
CA ALA A 69 2.52 8.26 2.49
C ALA A 69 2.68 9.15 1.24
N THR A 70 1.74 10.08 1.02
CA THR A 70 1.77 11.09 -0.04
C THR A 70 2.45 12.38 0.45
N PRO A 71 2.90 13.28 -0.46
CA PRO A 71 3.34 14.62 -0.08
C PRO A 71 2.26 15.39 0.68
N ALA A 72 2.67 16.29 1.58
CA ALA A 72 1.73 17.15 2.29
C ALA A 72 0.91 18.00 1.30
N GLY A 73 -0.42 17.92 1.40
CA GLY A 73 -1.36 18.63 0.52
C GLY A 73 -1.70 17.93 -0.80
N ALA A 74 -1.25 16.69 -1.00
CA ALA A 74 -1.58 15.89 -2.20
C ALA A 74 -2.89 15.09 -2.07
N LEU A 75 -3.57 15.18 -0.93
CA LEU A 75 -4.89 14.58 -0.67
C LEU A 75 -5.99 15.65 -0.70
#